data_AF-A0A822C7C9-F1
#
_entry.id   AF-A0A822C7C9-F1
#
_cell.length_a   1.000
_cell.length_b   1.000
_cell.length_c   1.000
_cell.angle_alpha   90.00
_cell.angle_beta   90.00
_cell.angle_gamma   90.00
#
_symmetry.space_group_name_H-M   'P 1'
#
loop_
_entity.id
_entity.type
_entity.pdbx_description
1 polymer ?
#
loop_
_entity_poly.entity_id
_entity_poly.type
_entity_poly.pdbx_seq_one_letter_code
_entity_poly.pdbx_strand_id
1 'polypeptide(L)'
;DWVIPEWNNNMKEEKFYHLEKLNFVARVSTGVSTGQTFCGVLGHPLRCEYTVIGRKVNMAARLMVNYPGIVSCDDETYHKAHLEERYFELLPTVPLKGLTVSTSMRRYKGQDDDQNNTSVFVFPIINREDEWNIILEYIEEVIKHSCTTIHCIFLTGSTGVGRSRLLAHINEELMYDIQNIRRVSYNASFEHVQLFGYTLKQLFKTLLYTELQESDTLVKVLKSLLPNHEKYLYLLRPFFDKLSVDSDKLTGILKRKMLEEIIRELIINATDPTYEIFNY
;
A
#
# COMPACT_ATOMS: atom_id res chain seq x y z
N ASP A 1 24.74 -7.29 -33.54
CA ASP A 1 24.53 -7.42 -32.10
C ASP A 1 23.83 -6.19 -31.54
N TRP A 2 22.50 -6.23 -31.46
CA TRP A 2 21.72 -5.25 -30.71
C TRP A 2 21.24 -5.96 -29.44
N VAL A 3 21.94 -5.70 -28.33
CA VAL A 3 21.55 -6.21 -27.01
C VAL A 3 20.35 -5.38 -26.56
N ILE A 4 19.18 -6.01 -26.47
CA ILE A 4 18.01 -5.43 -25.81
C ILE A 4 18.40 -5.24 -24.34
N PRO A 5 18.32 -4.03 -23.75
CA PRO A 5 18.64 -3.84 -22.34
C PRO A 5 17.73 -4.74 -21.51
N GLU A 6 18.31 -5.52 -20.60
CA GLU A 6 17.54 -6.34 -19.67
C GLU A 6 16.53 -5.46 -18.93
N TRP A 7 15.28 -5.89 -18.98
CA TRP A 7 14.18 -5.23 -18.29
C TRP A 7 14.40 -5.42 -16.78
N ASN A 8 14.94 -4.39 -16.14
CA ASN A 8 15.35 -4.44 -14.75
C ASN A 8 14.09 -4.44 -13.84
N ASN A 9 13.79 -5.60 -13.24
CA ASN A 9 12.58 -5.84 -12.44
C ASN A 9 12.47 -4.96 -11.17
N ASN A 10 13.50 -4.17 -10.85
CA ASN A 10 13.52 -3.25 -9.70
C ASN A 10 12.67 -1.98 -9.89
N MET A 11 12.05 -1.76 -11.06
CA MET A 11 11.19 -0.59 -11.32
C MET A 11 9.69 -0.81 -11.05
N LYS A 12 9.30 -1.90 -10.38
CA LYS A 12 7.87 -2.18 -10.15
C LYS A 12 7.22 -1.29 -9.07
N GLU A 13 8.00 -0.67 -8.19
CA GLU A 13 7.48 0.07 -7.01
C GLU A 13 7.42 1.60 -7.17
N GLU A 14 7.89 2.20 -8.26
CA GLU A 14 7.84 3.66 -8.45
C GLU A 14 6.54 4.17 -9.10
N LYS A 15 5.41 3.50 -8.89
CA LYS A 15 4.16 3.86 -9.58
C LYS A 15 3.48 5.04 -8.89
N PHE A 16 3.34 6.12 -9.66
CA PHE A 16 2.66 7.40 -9.41
C PHE A 16 3.38 8.50 -8.60
N TYR A 17 4.30 8.18 -7.69
CA TYR A 17 4.96 9.20 -6.85
C TYR A 17 5.87 10.20 -7.63
N HIS A 18 6.35 9.83 -8.81
CA HIS A 18 7.17 10.72 -9.64
C HIS A 18 6.37 11.68 -10.54
N LEU A 19 5.05 11.48 -10.71
CA LEU A 19 4.24 12.40 -11.51
C LEU A 19 4.04 13.74 -10.79
N GLU A 20 3.98 13.73 -9.45
CA GLU A 20 3.93 14.96 -8.64
C GLU A 20 5.20 15.81 -8.76
N LYS A 21 6.34 15.21 -9.15
CA LYS A 21 7.58 15.95 -9.45
C LYS A 21 7.58 16.54 -10.86
N LEU A 22 6.65 16.13 -11.72
CA LEU A 22 6.49 16.63 -13.07
C LEU A 22 5.35 17.66 -13.07
N ASN A 23 5.64 18.85 -12.54
CA ASN A 23 4.69 19.97 -12.38
C ASN A 23 3.99 20.42 -13.71
N PHE A 24 4.36 19.84 -14.85
CA PHE A 24 3.76 20.08 -16.17
C PHE A 24 2.75 19.00 -16.61
N VAL A 25 2.63 17.88 -15.88
CA VAL A 25 1.69 16.79 -16.21
C VAL A 25 0.41 16.97 -15.42
N ALA A 26 -0.62 17.51 -16.06
CA ALA A 26 -1.90 17.77 -15.39
C ALA A 26 -2.73 16.50 -15.13
N ARG A 27 -2.65 15.49 -16.02
CA ARG A 27 -3.47 14.27 -15.93
C ARG A 27 -2.87 13.12 -16.73
N VAL A 28 -2.88 11.92 -16.15
CA VAL A 28 -2.49 10.67 -16.81
C VAL A 28 -3.72 9.80 -16.99
N SER A 29 -3.85 9.17 -18.16
CA SER A 29 -4.94 8.24 -18.48
C SER A 29 -4.31 7.01 -19.09
N THR A 30 -4.80 5.82 -18.75
CA THR A 30 -4.21 4.56 -19.20
C THR A 30 -5.31 3.61 -19.63
N GLY A 31 -5.22 3.11 -20.86
CA GLY A 31 -6.10 2.06 -21.38
C GLY A 31 -5.35 0.75 -21.54
N VAL A 32 -5.89 -0.33 -20.99
CA VAL A 32 -5.30 -1.68 -21.06
C VAL A 32 -6.25 -2.61 -21.80
N SER A 33 -5.73 -3.36 -22.76
CA SER A 33 -6.52 -4.36 -23.48
C SER A 33 -5.69 -5.60 -23.70
N THR A 34 -6.30 -6.77 -23.59
CA THR A 34 -5.61 -8.04 -23.79
C THR A 34 -6.21 -8.76 -24.98
N GLY A 35 -5.39 -9.35 -25.84
CA GLY A 35 -5.83 -10.24 -26.90
C GLY A 35 -4.81 -10.37 -28.03
N GLN A 36 -5.19 -11.10 -29.08
CA GLN A 36 -4.29 -11.38 -30.21
C GLN A 36 -4.00 -10.14 -31.05
N THR A 37 -2.73 -9.95 -31.40
CA THR A 37 -2.22 -8.87 -32.24
C THR A 37 -1.10 -9.41 -33.13
N PHE A 38 -0.82 -8.72 -34.23
CA PHE A 38 0.34 -8.97 -35.05
C PHE A 38 1.50 -8.12 -34.54
N CYS A 39 2.67 -8.71 -34.34
CA CYS A 39 3.88 -8.01 -33.93
C CYS A 39 5.01 -8.31 -34.93
N GLY A 40 5.66 -7.29 -35.46
CA GLY A 40 6.76 -7.50 -36.39
C GLY A 40 7.37 -6.21 -36.93
N VAL A 41 8.46 -6.36 -37.69
CA VAL A 41 9.09 -5.26 -38.43
C VAL A 41 8.25 -4.94 -39.66
N LEU A 42 7.81 -3.69 -39.77
CA LEU A 42 6.97 -3.21 -40.86
C LEU A 42 7.58 -1.96 -41.49
N GLY A 43 7.55 -1.87 -42.82
CA GLY A 43 8.05 -0.74 -43.58
C GLY A 43 8.95 -1.12 -44.75
N HIS A 44 9.53 -0.11 -45.38
CA HIS A 44 10.50 -0.29 -46.47
C HIS A 44 11.84 -0.76 -45.87
N PRO A 45 12.67 -1.52 -46.59
CA PRO A 45 13.99 -1.96 -46.07
C PRO A 45 14.89 -0.80 -45.57
N LEU A 46 14.75 0.40 -46.15
CA LEU A 46 15.49 1.60 -45.73
C LEU A 46 14.83 2.36 -44.56
N ARG A 47 13.58 2.05 -44.21
CA ARG A 47 12.84 2.65 -43.10
C ARG A 47 11.76 1.69 -42.63
N CYS A 48 12.07 0.95 -41.57
CA CYS A 48 11.17 0.02 -40.94
C CYS A 48 11.12 0.25 -39.42
N GLU A 49 9.97 -0.06 -38.83
CA GLU A 49 9.70 0.09 -37.40
C GLU A 49 9.10 -1.21 -36.86
N TYR A 50 9.48 -1.57 -35.64
CA TYR A 50 8.83 -2.68 -34.94
C TYR A 50 7.44 -2.23 -34.49
N THR A 51 6.41 -2.84 -35.06
CA THR A 51 5.04 -2.38 -34.91
C THR A 51 4.15 -3.50 -34.41
N VAL A 52 3.23 -3.14 -33.52
CA VAL A 52 2.12 -4.00 -33.09
C VAL A 52 0.84 -3.51 -33.75
N ILE A 53 0.17 -4.37 -34.50
CA ILE A 53 -1.07 -4.07 -35.21
C ILE A 53 -2.18 -4.98 -34.69
N GLY A 54 -3.32 -4.39 -34.33
CA GLY A 54 -4.51 -5.17 -34.04
C GLY A 54 -5.64 -4.35 -33.44
N ARG A 55 -6.82 -4.98 -33.39
CA ARG A 55 -8.03 -4.39 -32.79
C ARG A 55 -7.81 -4.01 -31.32
N LYS A 56 -7.05 -4.81 -30.57
CA LYS A 56 -6.74 -4.56 -29.16
C LYS A 56 -5.87 -3.30 -28.97
N VAL A 57 -4.85 -3.08 -29.80
CA VAL A 57 -4.05 -1.83 -29.75
C VAL A 57 -4.93 -0.59 -29.89
N ASN A 58 -5.85 -0.61 -30.86
CA ASN A 58 -6.81 0.47 -31.05
C ASN A 58 -7.76 0.61 -29.84
N MET A 59 -8.21 -0.50 -29.27
CA MET A 59 -9.07 -0.50 -28.09
C MET A 59 -8.39 0.16 -26.88
N ALA A 60 -7.16 -0.21 -26.55
CA ALA A 60 -6.38 0.42 -25.49
C ALA A 60 -6.26 1.95 -25.70
N ALA A 61 -5.94 2.38 -26.92
CA ALA A 61 -5.87 3.81 -27.24
C ALA A 61 -7.22 4.52 -27.08
N ARG A 62 -8.33 3.85 -27.44
CA ARG A 62 -9.68 4.41 -27.25
C ARG A 62 -10.09 4.46 -25.79
N LEU A 63 -9.76 3.44 -25.00
CA LEU A 63 -9.99 3.44 -23.56
C LEU A 63 -9.28 4.62 -22.89
N MET A 64 -8.00 4.81 -23.21
CA MET A 64 -7.19 5.91 -22.70
C MET A 64 -7.81 7.30 -22.97
N VAL A 65 -8.43 7.50 -24.14
CA VAL A 65 -9.01 8.79 -24.54
C VAL A 65 -10.41 9.00 -23.97
N ASN A 66 -11.25 7.96 -23.94
CA ASN A 66 -12.65 8.07 -23.51
C ASN A 66 -12.80 8.05 -21.99
N TYR A 67 -11.82 7.52 -21.27
CA TYR A 67 -11.83 7.42 -19.81
C TYR A 67 -10.61 8.15 -19.21
N PRO A 68 -10.64 9.49 -19.22
CA PRO A 68 -9.49 10.27 -18.80
C PRO A 68 -9.26 10.23 -17.28
N GLY A 69 -8.00 10.26 -16.86
CA GLY A 69 -7.61 10.33 -15.45
C GLY A 69 -7.63 8.99 -14.72
N ILE A 70 -7.94 7.89 -15.40
CA ILE A 70 -8.07 6.57 -14.77
C ILE A 70 -7.32 5.48 -15.55
N VAL A 71 -7.14 4.35 -14.87
CA VAL A 71 -6.72 3.09 -15.50
C VAL A 71 -7.99 2.33 -15.89
N SER A 72 -8.22 2.20 -17.19
CA SER A 72 -9.39 1.51 -17.76
C SER A 72 -8.96 0.24 -18.49
N CYS A 73 -9.77 -0.81 -18.42
CA CYS A 73 -9.47 -2.09 -19.08
C CYS A 73 -10.69 -2.72 -19.74
N ASP A 74 -10.42 -3.57 -20.74
CA ASP A 74 -11.43 -4.40 -21.39
C ASP A 74 -11.80 -5.65 -20.57
N ASP A 75 -12.90 -6.31 -20.93
CA ASP A 75 -13.35 -7.55 -20.31
C ASP A 75 -12.27 -8.63 -20.30
N GLU A 76 -11.53 -8.80 -21.40
CA GLU A 76 -10.51 -9.85 -21.50
C GLU A 76 -9.36 -9.63 -20.51
N THR A 77 -8.93 -8.38 -20.33
CA THR A 77 -7.93 -8.03 -19.31
C THR A 77 -8.45 -8.28 -17.91
N TYR A 78 -9.70 -7.92 -17.62
CA TYR A 78 -10.32 -8.19 -16.32
C TYR A 78 -10.30 -9.68 -15.95
N HIS A 79 -10.76 -10.55 -16.87
CA HIS A 79 -10.79 -12.00 -16.60
C HIS A 79 -9.40 -12.62 -16.47
N LYS A 80 -8.41 -12.13 -17.23
CA LYS A 80 -7.03 -12.61 -17.18
C LYS A 80 -6.21 -12.03 -16.03
N ALA A 81 -6.68 -10.97 -15.39
CA ALA A 81 -5.99 -10.39 -14.24
C ALA A 81 -6.01 -11.32 -13.02
N HIS A 82 -6.99 -12.22 -12.92
CA HIS A 82 -7.19 -13.11 -11.76
C HIS A 82 -7.26 -12.36 -10.42
N LEU A 83 -7.71 -11.09 -10.47
CA LEU A 83 -7.91 -10.23 -9.32
C LEU A 83 -9.38 -10.26 -8.89
N GLU A 84 -9.63 -10.03 -7.60
CA GLU A 84 -10.98 -9.96 -7.05
C GLU A 84 -11.79 -8.79 -7.65
N GLU A 85 -13.11 -8.96 -7.75
CA GLU A 85 -14.02 -7.97 -8.35
C GLU A 85 -13.94 -6.59 -7.67
N ARG A 86 -13.65 -6.55 -6.36
CA ARG A 86 -13.53 -5.30 -5.59
C ARG A 86 -12.51 -4.31 -6.16
N TYR A 87 -11.50 -4.80 -6.87
CA TYR A 87 -10.46 -3.96 -7.48
C TYR A 87 -10.94 -3.27 -8.77
N PHE A 88 -12.17 -3.54 -9.20
CA PHE A 88 -12.72 -3.02 -10.42
C PHE A 88 -14.06 -2.31 -10.20
N GLU A 89 -14.35 -1.35 -11.06
CA GLU A 89 -15.65 -0.68 -11.14
C GLU A 89 -16.11 -0.66 -12.59
N LEU A 90 -17.37 -1.01 -12.81
CA LEU A 90 -17.96 -0.97 -14.14
C LEU A 90 -18.09 0.47 -14.61
N LEU A 91 -17.58 0.75 -15.80
CA LEU A 91 -17.66 2.06 -16.42
C LEU A 91 -18.90 2.16 -17.32
N PRO A 92 -19.47 3.37 -17.47
CA PRO A 92 -20.51 3.62 -18.46
C PRO A 92 -20.05 3.22 -19.85
N THR A 93 -20.91 2.53 -20.58
CA THR A 93 -20.64 2.15 -21.97
C THR A 93 -20.53 3.38 -22.85
N VAL A 94 -19.38 3.54 -23.51
CA VAL A 94 -19.17 4.57 -24.53
C VAL A 94 -19.02 3.88 -25.90
N PRO A 95 -19.74 4.34 -26.95
CA PRO A 95 -19.54 3.80 -28.29
C PRO A 95 -18.13 4.12 -28.79
N LEU A 96 -17.31 3.08 -28.94
CA LEU A 96 -15.95 3.22 -29.42
C LEU A 96 -15.92 3.08 -30.94
N LYS A 97 -15.42 4.11 -31.63
CA LYS A 97 -15.33 4.13 -33.11
C LYS A 97 -14.58 2.89 -33.63
N GLY A 98 -15.22 2.16 -34.53
CA GLY A 98 -14.65 0.96 -35.16
C GLY A 98 -14.80 -0.33 -34.34
N LEU A 99 -15.54 -0.29 -33.24
CA LEU A 99 -15.98 -1.47 -32.49
C LEU A 99 -17.49 -1.62 -32.63
N THR A 100 -17.92 -2.77 -33.13
CA THR A 100 -19.34 -3.11 -33.36
C THR A 100 -20.03 -3.64 -32.11
N VAL A 101 -19.28 -3.96 -31.06
CA VAL A 101 -19.80 -4.54 -29.81
C VAL A 101 -19.61 -3.54 -28.68
N SER A 102 -20.70 -3.22 -28.00
CA SER A 102 -20.71 -2.55 -26.70
C SER A 102 -20.13 -3.51 -25.66
N THR A 103 -18.82 -3.51 -25.51
CA THR A 103 -18.11 -4.32 -24.50
C THR A 103 -18.11 -3.60 -23.16
N SER A 104 -18.29 -4.33 -22.07
CA SER A 104 -18.20 -3.78 -20.72
C SER A 104 -16.78 -3.35 -20.43
N MET A 105 -16.60 -2.10 -20.02
CA MET A 105 -15.30 -1.54 -19.66
C MET A 105 -15.25 -1.36 -18.16
N ARG A 106 -14.07 -1.56 -17.56
CA ARG A 106 -13.89 -1.40 -16.11
C ARG A 106 -12.77 -0.44 -15.79
N ARG A 107 -12.93 0.32 -14.71
CA ARG A 107 -11.87 1.05 -14.04
C ARG A 107 -11.17 0.10 -13.09
N TYR A 108 -9.85 0.06 -13.13
CA TYR A 108 -9.05 -0.54 -12.07
C TYR A 108 -8.84 0.51 -10.97
N LYS A 109 -9.27 0.19 -9.74
CA LYS A 109 -9.16 1.10 -8.58
C LYS A 109 -7.79 1.07 -7.90
N GLY A 110 -6.96 0.08 -8.23
CA GLY A 110 -5.77 -0.22 -7.44
C GLY A 110 -6.11 -1.15 -6.28
N GLN A 111 -5.09 -1.75 -5.67
CA GLN A 111 -5.24 -2.16 -4.28
C GLN A 111 -5.33 -0.87 -3.48
N ASP A 112 -6.51 -0.57 -2.93
CA ASP A 112 -6.57 0.41 -1.87
C ASP A 112 -5.58 -0.08 -0.80
N ASP A 113 -4.57 0.73 -0.50
CA ASP A 113 -3.79 0.62 0.72
C ASP A 113 -4.64 0.97 1.96
N ASP A 114 -5.96 1.07 1.80
CA ASP A 114 -6.97 0.98 2.85
C ASP A 114 -7.02 -0.45 3.37
N GLN A 115 -5.95 -0.78 4.09
CA GLN A 115 -5.84 -1.93 4.99
C GLN A 115 -6.82 -1.84 6.17
N ASN A 116 -7.64 -0.78 6.24
CA ASN A 116 -8.76 -0.62 7.18
C ASN A 116 -10.08 -1.18 6.63
N ASN A 117 -10.13 -1.62 5.36
CA ASN A 117 -11.26 -2.42 4.93
C ASN A 117 -11.06 -3.83 5.47
N THR A 118 -11.58 -4.05 6.68
CA THR A 118 -12.00 -5.36 7.18
C THR A 118 -12.72 -6.02 6.02
N SER A 119 -12.03 -6.88 5.27
CA SER A 119 -12.71 -7.75 4.31
C SER A 119 -13.71 -8.50 5.15
N VAL A 120 -14.99 -8.15 5.05
CA VAL A 120 -16.04 -8.73 5.88
C VAL A 120 -15.97 -10.22 5.61
N PHE A 121 -15.41 -10.91 6.57
CA PHE A 121 -14.96 -12.27 6.41
C PHE A 121 -16.19 -13.13 6.63
N VAL A 122 -16.96 -13.38 5.55
CA VAL A 122 -18.34 -13.91 5.60
C VAL A 122 -18.45 -15.29 6.25
N PHE A 123 -17.39 -16.09 6.24
CA PHE A 123 -17.37 -17.44 6.82
C PHE A 123 -16.98 -17.40 8.31
N PRO A 124 -17.13 -18.47 9.12
CA PRO A 124 -16.52 -18.55 10.45
C PRO A 124 -15.04 -18.99 10.37
N ILE A 125 -14.29 -18.82 11.47
CA ILE A 125 -12.99 -19.50 11.63
C ILE A 125 -13.23 -20.99 11.88
N ILE A 126 -12.45 -21.87 11.25
CA ILE A 126 -12.62 -23.33 11.37
C ILE A 126 -11.28 -23.94 11.75
N ASN A 127 -11.29 -24.84 12.74
CA ASN A 127 -10.14 -25.67 13.14
C ASN A 127 -8.89 -24.85 13.50
N ARG A 128 -9.08 -23.80 14.32
CA ARG A 128 -8.03 -22.92 14.85
C ARG A 128 -8.20 -22.67 16.36
N GLU A 129 -8.86 -23.61 17.05
CA GLU A 129 -9.19 -23.49 18.46
C GLU A 129 -7.93 -23.45 19.33
N ASP A 130 -6.92 -24.24 19.00
CA ASP A 130 -5.64 -24.26 19.72
C ASP A 130 -4.91 -22.91 19.63
N GLU A 131 -4.76 -22.37 18.42
CA GLU A 131 -4.11 -21.06 18.23
C GLU A 131 -4.93 -19.93 18.85
N TRP A 132 -6.26 -20.00 18.79
CA TRP A 132 -7.14 -19.02 19.40
C TRP A 132 -7.01 -19.02 20.93
N ASN A 133 -7.00 -20.19 21.57
CA ASN A 133 -6.87 -20.31 23.02
C ASN A 133 -5.56 -19.70 23.54
N ILE A 134 -4.45 -19.93 22.84
CA ILE A 134 -3.14 -19.35 23.20
C ILE A 134 -3.19 -17.81 23.12
N ILE A 135 -3.81 -17.28 22.06
CA ILE A 135 -3.91 -15.83 21.86
C ILE A 135 -4.84 -15.20 22.89
N LEU A 136 -5.96 -15.85 23.20
CA LEU A 136 -6.94 -15.38 24.18
C LEU A 136 -6.33 -15.34 25.59
N GLU A 137 -5.64 -16.41 26.01
CA GLU A 137 -4.94 -16.46 27.30
C GLU A 137 -3.92 -15.32 27.43
N TYR A 138 -3.12 -15.09 26.38
CA TYR A 138 -2.16 -13.99 26.34
C TYR A 138 -2.84 -12.61 26.44
N ILE A 139 -3.91 -12.40 25.68
CA ILE A 139 -4.67 -11.14 25.71
C ILE A 139 -5.26 -10.90 27.10
N GLU A 140 -5.86 -11.91 27.72
CA GLU A 140 -6.41 -11.81 29.07
C GLU A 140 -5.35 -11.45 30.11
N GLU A 141 -4.15 -12.05 30.02
CA GLU A 141 -3.04 -11.69 30.90
C GLU A 141 -2.64 -10.23 30.75
N VAL A 142 -2.52 -9.73 29.51
CA VAL A 142 -2.17 -8.34 29.22
C VAL A 142 -3.21 -7.38 29.81
N ILE A 143 -4.49 -7.71 29.71
CA ILE A 143 -5.59 -6.91 30.27
C ILE A 143 -5.55 -6.90 31.79
N LYS A 144 -5.45 -8.07 32.42
CA LYS A 144 -5.49 -8.22 33.88
C LYS A 144 -4.39 -7.43 34.57
N HIS A 145 -3.21 -7.35 33.95
CA HIS A 145 -2.05 -6.71 34.57
C HIS A 145 -1.90 -5.22 34.25
N SER A 146 -2.83 -4.60 33.50
CA SER A 146 -2.76 -3.17 33.10
C SER A 146 -1.34 -2.78 32.68
N CYS A 147 -0.75 -3.59 31.80
CA CYS A 147 0.66 -3.51 31.49
C CYS A 147 0.99 -2.15 30.86
N THR A 148 2.01 -1.47 31.39
CA THR A 148 2.57 -0.24 30.81
C THR A 148 3.54 -0.52 29.65
N THR A 149 3.63 -1.78 29.21
CA THR A 149 4.57 -2.24 28.17
C THR A 149 3.86 -2.57 26.87
N ILE A 150 4.57 -2.39 25.75
CA ILE A 150 4.08 -2.76 24.41
C ILE A 150 4.13 -4.28 24.26
N HIS A 151 3.01 -4.89 23.87
CA HIS A 151 2.88 -6.32 23.60
C HIS A 151 2.73 -6.57 22.10
N CYS A 152 3.45 -7.56 21.57
CA CYS A 152 3.46 -7.89 20.15
C CYS A 152 3.17 -9.37 19.93
N ILE A 153 2.20 -9.67 19.06
CA ILE A 153 1.89 -11.03 18.63
C ILE A 153 2.29 -11.17 17.15
N PHE A 154 3.10 -12.18 16.82
CA PHE A 154 3.51 -12.45 15.45
C PHE A 154 2.82 -13.71 14.91
N LEU A 155 2.04 -13.54 13.84
CA LEU A 155 1.37 -14.66 13.14
C LEU A 155 2.19 -15.08 11.92
N THR A 156 2.93 -16.19 12.03
CA THR A 156 3.77 -16.72 10.95
C THR A 156 3.19 -17.98 10.33
N GLY A 157 3.45 -18.22 9.05
CA GLY A 157 2.98 -19.41 8.34
C GLY A 157 3.07 -19.28 6.82
N SER A 158 2.73 -20.34 6.10
CA SER A 158 2.74 -20.35 4.64
C SER A 158 1.63 -19.45 4.06
N THR A 159 1.73 -19.10 2.79
CA THR A 159 0.65 -18.41 2.06
C THR A 159 -0.59 -19.30 2.01
N GLY A 160 -1.79 -18.74 2.18
CA GLY A 160 -3.05 -19.47 2.08
C GLY A 160 -3.49 -20.25 3.31
N VAL A 161 -2.69 -20.32 4.39
CA VAL A 161 -3.04 -21.08 5.62
C VAL A 161 -4.12 -20.43 6.50
N GLY A 162 -4.60 -19.23 6.12
CA GLY A 162 -5.64 -18.52 6.85
C GLY A 162 -5.17 -17.48 7.88
N ARG A 163 -3.90 -17.04 7.84
CA ARG A 163 -3.36 -16.03 8.79
C ARG A 163 -4.14 -14.72 8.80
N SER A 164 -4.46 -14.17 7.63
CA SER A 164 -5.28 -12.95 7.53
C SER A 164 -6.67 -13.14 8.11
N ARG A 165 -7.21 -14.36 8.04
CA ARG A 165 -8.50 -14.69 8.65
C ARG A 165 -8.40 -14.77 10.17
N LEU A 166 -7.35 -15.42 10.70
CA LEU A 166 -7.10 -15.47 12.14
C LEU A 166 -6.89 -14.06 12.71
N LEU A 167 -6.11 -13.22 12.04
CA LEU A 167 -5.92 -11.82 12.43
C LEU A 167 -7.24 -11.04 12.48
N ALA A 168 -8.10 -11.22 11.48
CA ALA A 168 -9.42 -10.59 11.47
C ALA A 168 -10.32 -11.11 12.58
N HIS A 169 -10.32 -12.41 12.86
CA HIS A 169 -11.08 -12.98 13.96
C HIS A 169 -10.64 -12.42 15.32
N ILE A 170 -9.33 -12.30 15.56
CA ILE A 170 -8.80 -11.63 16.77
C ILE A 170 -9.32 -10.19 16.85
N ASN A 171 -9.32 -9.46 15.75
CA ASN A 171 -9.84 -8.10 15.72
C ASN A 171 -11.36 -8.05 15.98
N GLU A 172 -12.14 -8.99 15.43
CA GLU A 172 -13.59 -9.11 15.65
C GLU A 172 -13.90 -9.34 17.14
N GLU A 173 -13.30 -10.36 17.77
CA GLU A 173 -13.53 -10.69 19.19
C GLU A 173 -13.11 -9.55 20.12
N LEU A 174 -11.95 -8.93 19.85
CA LEU A 174 -11.48 -7.77 20.60
C LEU A 174 -12.38 -6.52 20.42
N MET A 175 -13.16 -6.41 19.33
CA MET A 175 -14.11 -5.31 19.16
C MET A 175 -15.33 -5.44 20.07
N TYR A 176 -15.76 -6.67 20.37
CA TYR A 176 -16.95 -6.92 21.17
C TYR A 176 -16.68 -6.83 22.67
N ASP A 177 -15.52 -7.30 23.14
CA ASP A 177 -15.32 -7.53 24.58
C ASP A 177 -14.46 -6.50 25.32
N ILE A 178 -13.62 -5.69 24.63
CA ILE A 178 -12.53 -4.97 25.33
C ILE A 178 -12.44 -3.50 24.94
N GLN A 179 -13.03 -2.63 25.77
CA GLN A 179 -13.14 -1.18 25.52
C GLN A 179 -11.85 -0.37 25.74
N ASN A 180 -10.77 -0.96 26.24
CA ASN A 180 -9.59 -0.20 26.73
C ASN A 180 -8.25 -0.57 26.07
N ILE A 181 -8.24 -1.29 24.93
CA ILE A 181 -6.99 -1.60 24.21
C ILE A 181 -6.91 -0.81 22.92
N ARG A 182 -5.86 0.00 22.78
CA ARG A 182 -5.47 0.57 21.49
C ARG A 182 -4.79 -0.50 20.64
N ARG A 183 -5.40 -0.84 19.51
CA ARG A 183 -4.97 -1.95 18.64
C ARG A 183 -4.35 -1.41 17.36
N VAL A 184 -3.27 -2.02 16.93
CA VAL A 184 -2.69 -1.81 15.60
C VAL A 184 -2.45 -3.16 14.95
N SER A 185 -3.22 -3.45 13.90
CA SER A 185 -3.04 -4.64 13.08
C SER A 185 -2.52 -4.25 11.71
N TYR A 186 -1.54 -4.98 11.19
CA TYR A 186 -1.05 -4.81 9.82
C TYR A 186 -0.70 -6.17 9.22
N ASN A 187 -0.75 -6.26 7.89
CA ASN A 187 -0.33 -7.43 7.14
C ASN A 187 0.92 -7.11 6.32
N ALA A 188 1.92 -7.99 6.38
CA ALA A 188 3.10 -7.92 5.53
C ALA A 188 3.11 -9.11 4.55
N SER A 189 3.24 -8.83 3.25
CA SER A 189 3.39 -9.82 2.20
C SER A 189 4.87 -9.93 1.78
N PHE A 190 5.22 -10.94 0.97
CA PHE A 190 6.58 -11.12 0.47
C PHE A 190 7.07 -9.91 -0.35
N GLU A 191 6.16 -9.22 -1.03
CA GLU A 191 6.45 -8.03 -1.83
C GLU A 191 7.02 -6.90 -0.95
N HIS A 192 6.59 -6.83 0.31
CA HIS A 192 7.03 -5.79 1.25
C HIS A 192 8.41 -6.06 1.89
N VAL A 193 9.01 -7.25 1.68
CA VAL A 193 10.32 -7.58 2.27
C VAL A 193 11.44 -6.70 1.69
N GLN A 194 11.27 -6.20 0.46
CA GLN A 194 12.25 -5.32 -0.18
C GLN A 194 12.09 -3.85 0.22
N LEU A 195 10.95 -3.49 0.84
CA LEU A 195 10.65 -2.13 1.27
C LEU A 195 11.24 -1.87 2.65
N PHE A 196 12.35 -1.13 2.70
CA PHE A 196 12.99 -0.73 3.95
C PHE A 196 11.97 -0.03 4.87
N GLY A 197 11.78 -0.58 6.06
CA GLY A 197 10.96 0.07 7.07
C GLY A 197 9.45 0.04 6.80
N TYR A 198 8.97 -0.73 5.82
CA TYR A 198 7.54 -0.82 5.48
C TYR A 198 6.64 -1.04 6.71
N THR A 199 6.99 -2.03 7.54
CA THR A 199 6.26 -2.36 8.77
C THR A 199 6.15 -1.17 9.72
N LEU A 200 7.25 -0.42 9.91
CA LEU A 200 7.26 0.76 10.77
C LEU A 200 6.49 1.91 10.13
N LYS A 201 6.58 2.07 8.80
CA LYS A 201 5.81 3.07 8.05
C LYS A 201 4.32 2.86 8.25
N GLN A 202 3.87 1.61 8.18
CA GLN A 202 2.47 1.25 8.42
C GLN A 202 2.05 1.42 9.88
N LEU A 203 2.90 0.98 10.82
CA LEU A 203 2.68 1.19 12.25
C LEU A 203 2.49 2.68 12.58
N PHE A 204 3.36 3.55 12.07
CA PHE A 204 3.26 4.99 12.29
C PHE A 204 2.05 5.63 11.61
N LYS A 205 1.66 5.16 10.42
CA LYS A 205 0.44 5.60 9.76
C LYS A 205 -0.79 5.37 10.65
N THR A 206 -0.89 4.18 11.25
CA THR A 206 -1.99 3.81 12.14
C THR A 206 -1.91 4.49 13.51
N LEU A 207 -0.71 4.63 14.09
CA LEU A 207 -0.53 5.26 15.40
C LEU A 207 -0.69 6.79 15.36
N LEU A 208 -0.29 7.44 14.28
CA LEU A 208 -0.29 8.91 14.20
C LEU A 208 -1.51 9.46 13.45
N TYR A 209 -2.46 8.61 13.03
CA TYR A 209 -3.67 8.99 12.25
C TYR A 209 -3.33 9.97 11.13
N THR A 210 -2.30 9.64 10.36
CA THR A 210 -1.72 10.59 9.41
C THR A 210 -2.45 10.55 8.07
N GLU A 211 -3.64 11.16 8.05
CA GLU A 211 -4.13 11.88 6.87
C GLU A 211 -3.36 13.18 6.62
N LEU A 212 -2.26 13.45 7.36
CA LEU A 212 -1.50 14.69 7.27
C LEU A 212 -0.79 14.82 5.92
N GLN A 213 -1.55 15.33 4.97
CA GLN A 213 -1.12 15.81 3.67
C GLN A 213 -0.32 17.13 3.78
N GLU A 214 0.02 17.61 4.98
CA GLU A 214 0.81 18.83 5.19
C GLU A 214 2.07 18.54 6.02
N SER A 215 3.21 19.10 5.59
CA SER A 215 4.52 18.93 6.27
C SER A 215 4.53 19.52 7.68
N ASP A 216 3.79 20.60 7.88
CA ASP A 216 3.93 21.45 9.07
C ASP A 216 3.20 20.88 10.28
N THR A 217 2.06 20.21 10.07
CA THR A 217 1.31 19.51 11.11
C THR A 217 2.07 18.27 11.59
N LEU A 218 2.65 17.50 10.67
CA LEU A 218 3.46 16.34 11.01
C LEU A 218 4.68 16.71 11.87
N VAL A 219 5.41 17.77 11.51
CA VAL A 219 6.57 18.22 12.30
C VAL A 219 6.16 18.65 13.71
N LYS A 220 5.02 19.34 13.87
CA LYS A 220 4.50 19.72 15.20
C LYS A 220 4.17 18.50 16.04
N VAL A 221 3.49 17.51 15.46
CA VAL A 221 3.17 16.24 16.13
C VAL A 221 4.45 15.52 16.56
N LEU A 222 5.41 15.36 15.65
CA LEU A 222 6.67 14.70 15.98
C LEU A 222 7.46 15.43 17.06
N LYS A 223 7.47 16.78 17.07
CA LYS A 223 8.10 17.56 18.14
C LYS A 223 7.43 17.35 19.50
N SER A 224 6.09 17.30 19.54
CA SER A 224 5.36 17.02 20.79
C SER A 224 5.64 15.61 21.32
N LEU A 225 5.79 14.64 20.43
CA LEU A 225 6.07 13.24 20.79
C LEU A 225 7.55 12.96 21.06
N LEU A 226 8.47 13.81 20.59
CA LEU A 226 9.91 13.61 20.71
C LEU A 226 10.62 14.90 21.18
N PRO A 227 10.27 15.44 22.36
CA PRO A 227 10.81 16.72 22.85
C PRO A 227 12.34 16.68 23.04
N ASN A 228 12.90 15.50 23.35
CA ASN A 228 14.34 15.31 23.56
C ASN A 228 15.12 15.13 22.24
N HIS A 229 14.44 14.88 21.12
CA HIS A 229 15.07 14.49 19.86
C HIS A 229 14.69 15.40 18.67
N GLU A 230 14.24 16.64 18.93
CA GLU A 230 13.86 17.59 17.87
C GLU A 230 14.95 17.77 16.79
N LYS A 231 16.22 17.79 17.20
CA LYS A 231 17.38 17.93 16.31
C LYS A 231 17.58 16.73 15.37
N TYR A 232 17.00 15.58 15.70
CA TYR A 232 17.22 14.32 15.00
C TYR A 232 15.99 13.85 14.22
N LEU A 233 14.94 14.67 14.12
CA LEU A 233 13.72 14.33 13.38
C LEU A 233 14.02 13.96 11.91
N TYR A 234 15.05 14.54 11.30
CA TYR A 234 15.48 14.21 9.95
C TYR A 234 15.81 12.72 9.74
N LEU A 235 16.18 11.98 10.81
CA LEU A 235 16.44 10.54 10.74
C LEU A 235 15.19 9.72 10.48
N LEU A 236 13.99 10.26 10.76
CA LEU A 236 12.71 9.60 10.51
C LEU A 236 12.23 9.75 9.06
N ARG A 237 12.99 10.44 8.20
CA ARG A 237 12.67 10.62 6.78
C ARG A 237 12.34 9.33 6.01
N PRO A 238 12.99 8.17 6.24
CA PRO A 238 12.59 6.92 5.58
C PRO A 238 11.15 6.52 5.85
N PHE A 239 10.58 6.97 6.98
CA PHE A 239 9.20 6.69 7.37
C PHE A 239 8.25 7.84 7.04
N PHE A 240 8.75 9.08 6.98
CA PHE A 240 7.93 10.26 6.65
C PHE A 240 8.57 11.12 5.56
N ASP A 241 7.99 11.05 4.36
CA ASP A 241 8.59 11.60 3.15
C ASP A 241 8.69 13.15 3.13
N LYS A 242 7.96 13.84 4.03
CA LYS A 242 7.87 15.31 4.12
C LYS A 242 8.89 15.97 5.05
N LEU A 243 9.77 15.21 5.69
CA LEU A 243 10.77 15.76 6.60
C LEU A 243 11.94 16.42 5.84
N SER A 244 12.36 17.59 6.32
CA SER A 244 13.47 18.36 5.74
C SER A 244 14.81 17.65 5.89
N VAL A 245 15.70 17.87 4.93
CA VAL A 245 17.09 17.36 4.99
C VAL A 245 17.93 18.32 5.81
N ASP A 246 18.50 17.84 6.91
CA ASP A 246 19.47 18.60 7.68
C ASP A 246 20.90 18.13 7.39
N SER A 247 21.87 19.04 7.55
CA SER A 247 23.28 18.76 7.23
C SER A 247 23.90 17.80 8.26
N ASP A 248 24.16 16.56 7.83
CA ASP A 248 24.57 15.45 8.67
C ASP A 248 25.94 15.66 9.35
N LYS A 249 26.00 15.47 10.68
CA LYS A 249 27.25 15.43 11.47
C LYS A 249 27.53 14.06 12.11
N LEU A 250 26.62 13.10 11.99
CA LEU A 250 26.71 11.78 12.64
C LEU A 250 27.32 10.73 11.70
N THR A 251 28.13 9.82 12.25
CA THR A 251 28.64 8.64 11.53
C THR A 251 27.58 7.53 11.48
N GLY A 252 27.67 6.60 10.52
CA GLY A 252 26.62 5.60 10.24
C GLY A 252 26.20 4.74 11.44
N ILE A 253 27.14 4.34 12.30
CA ILE A 253 26.84 3.55 13.51
C ILE A 253 26.04 4.37 14.53
N LEU A 254 26.44 5.63 14.75
CA LEU A 254 25.75 6.53 15.66
C LEU A 254 24.35 6.90 15.14
N LYS A 255 24.19 7.08 13.81
CA LYS A 255 22.87 7.28 13.19
C LYS A 255 21.93 6.13 13.46
N ARG A 256 22.39 4.89 13.34
CA ARG A 256 21.55 3.70 13.57
C ARG A 256 21.09 3.61 15.02
N LYS A 257 22.00 3.78 15.99
CA LYS A 257 21.65 3.78 17.41
C LYS A 257 20.64 4.88 17.74
N MET A 258 20.87 6.09 17.22
CA MET A 258 19.97 7.22 17.42
C MET A 258 18.60 6.96 16.77
N LEU A 259 18.56 6.36 15.59
CA LEU A 259 17.31 5.99 14.93
C LEU A 259 16.51 4.96 15.74
N GLU A 260 17.17 3.93 16.27
CA GLU A 260 16.54 2.90 17.12
C GLU A 260 15.95 3.53 18.40
N GLU A 261 16.67 4.47 19.02
CA GLU A 261 16.21 5.20 20.21
C GLU A 261 14.99 6.07 19.91
N ILE A 262 15.03 6.85 18.83
CA ILE A 262 13.92 7.71 18.40
C ILE A 262 12.67 6.89 18.04
N ILE A 263 12.83 5.78 17.31
CA ILE A 263 11.70 4.90 16.96
C ILE A 263 11.07 4.35 18.24
N ARG A 264 11.88 3.92 19.21
CA ARG A 264 11.37 3.38 20.48
C ARG A 264 10.57 4.41 21.26
N GLU A 265 11.10 5.62 21.43
CA GLU A 265 10.42 6.70 22.14
C GLU A 265 9.15 7.14 21.40
N LEU A 266 9.21 7.24 20.07
CA LEU A 266 8.05 7.59 19.25
C LEU A 266 6.92 6.58 19.42
N ILE A 267 7.21 5.27 19.40
CA ILE A 267 6.18 4.25 19.60
C ILE A 267 5.58 4.37 20.99
N ILE A 268 6.41 4.47 22.04
CA ILE A 268 5.94 4.59 23.43
C ILE A 268 5.00 5.78 23.59
N ASN A 269 5.44 6.97 23.17
CA ASN A 269 4.67 8.20 23.33
C ASN A 269 3.42 8.22 22.45
N ALA A 270 3.48 7.67 21.23
CA ALA A 270 2.33 7.56 20.36
C ALA A 270 1.30 6.52 20.84
N THR A 271 1.70 5.56 21.68
CA THR A 271 0.81 4.56 22.29
C THR A 271 0.28 4.96 23.67
N ASP A 272 0.77 6.07 24.25
CA ASP A 272 0.32 6.53 25.57
C ASP A 272 -1.17 6.91 25.53
N PRO A 273 -2.03 6.35 26.42
CA PRO A 273 -3.45 6.68 26.46
C PRO A 273 -3.75 8.14 26.81
N THR A 274 -2.79 8.86 27.43
CA THR A 274 -2.92 10.30 27.71
C THR A 274 -2.60 11.18 26.50
N TYR A 275 -2.04 10.58 25.45
CA TYR A 275 -1.90 11.24 24.15
C TYR A 275 -3.29 11.29 23.49
N GLU A 276 -4.05 12.33 23.80
CA GLU A 276 -5.23 12.71 23.01
C GLU A 276 -4.74 13.00 21.59
N ILE A 277 -5.12 12.11 20.67
CA ILE A 277 -5.09 12.42 19.25
C ILE A 277 -5.85 13.73 19.11
N PHE A 278 -5.19 14.80 18.67
CA PHE A 278 -5.84 16.04 18.30
C PHE A 278 -6.84 15.69 17.19
N ASN A 279 -8.08 15.37 17.57
CA ASN A 279 -9.20 15.21 16.68
C ASN A 279 -9.52 16.61 16.14
N TYR A 280 -9.02 16.89 14.93
CA TYR A 280 -9.59 17.89 14.03
C TYR A 280 -10.01 17.19 12.76
#